data_AF-R7LT89-F1
#
_entry.id   AF-R7LT89-F1
#
_cell.length_a   1.000
_cell.length_b   1.000
_cell.length_c   1.000
_cell.angle_alpha   90.00
_cell.angle_beta   90.00
_cell.angle_gamma   90.00
#
_symmetry.space_group_name_H-M   'P 1'
#
loop_
_entity.id
_entity.type
_entity.pdbx_description
1 polymer ?
#
loop_
_entity_poly.entity_id
_entity_poly.type
_entity_poly.pdbx_seq_one_letter_code
_entity_poly.pdbx_strand_id
1 'polypeptide(L)'
;MMKENKREKRLCLFFASDYHFEMISLPYINESLKKNENVIIMTENNLDSSVDKVLSRINLDEEEKNKLTKIDWKNDDLNKFKEIKAANEDGKDTLIFVKGRENYIDNMNKNIQNWINNNEVTVVDCYDINEIQEDVSDIAKKYDKILSTSGVEKLL
;
A
#
# COMPACT_ATOMS: atom_id res chain seq x y z
N MET A 1 -28.79 14.12 -6.39
CA MET A 1 -28.12 12.84 -6.08
C MET A 1 -26.87 13.15 -5.27
N MET A 2 -26.93 13.01 -3.95
CA MET A 2 -25.75 13.14 -3.10
C MET A 2 -25.05 11.77 -3.08
N LYS A 3 -23.86 11.68 -3.69
CA LYS A 3 -22.91 10.59 -3.41
C LYS A 3 -22.13 10.99 -2.15
N GLU A 4 -22.67 10.72 -0.98
CA GLU A 4 -21.92 10.74 0.30
C GLU A 4 -21.72 9.28 0.72
N ASN A 5 -20.55 8.76 1.12
CA ASN A 5 -19.23 9.34 1.39
C ASN A 5 -18.19 8.28 0.98
N LYS A 6 -17.32 8.55 0.00
CA LYS A 6 -16.12 7.74 -0.20
C LYS A 6 -15.24 7.90 1.04
N ARG A 7 -15.14 6.86 1.89
CA ARG A 7 -14.24 6.83 3.07
C ARG A 7 -12.87 6.33 2.63
N GLU A 8 -12.29 7.08 1.71
CA GLU A 8 -10.94 6.82 1.27
C GLU A 8 -9.98 7.59 2.15
N LYS A 9 -8.99 6.90 2.70
CA LYS A 9 -7.88 7.52 3.41
C LYS A 9 -6.63 7.40 2.56
N ARG A 10 -5.98 8.53 2.28
CA ARG A 10 -4.80 8.63 1.43
C ARG A 10 -3.56 8.86 2.27
N LEU A 11 -2.61 7.92 2.24
CA LEU A 11 -1.31 8.07 2.85
C LEU A 11 -0.23 8.08 1.77
N CYS A 12 0.90 8.69 2.08
CA CYS A 12 2.12 8.52 1.30
C CYS A 12 3.21 7.86 2.13
N LEU A 13 4.11 7.16 1.45
CA LEU A 13 5.31 6.55 2.00
C LEU A 13 6.48 6.91 1.10
N PHE A 14 7.59 7.31 1.70
CA PHE A 14 8.82 7.64 0.97
C PHE A 14 9.90 6.60 1.27
N PHE A 15 10.45 5.97 0.24
CA PHE A 15 11.47 4.94 0.38
C PHE A 15 12.69 5.23 -0.49
N ALA A 16 13.79 4.54 -0.22
CA ALA A 16 15.08 4.72 -0.91
C ALA A 16 15.59 3.45 -1.61
N SER A 17 14.92 2.32 -1.35
CA SER A 17 15.15 1.01 -1.97
C SER A 17 13.97 0.09 -1.62
N ASP A 18 13.85 -1.06 -2.29
CA ASP A 18 12.85 -2.09 -1.96
C ASP A 18 12.94 -2.53 -0.50
N TYR A 19 14.15 -2.74 0.02
CA TYR A 19 14.35 -3.07 1.44
C TYR A 19 13.88 -1.94 2.37
N HIS A 20 14.11 -0.68 2.02
CA HIS A 20 13.63 0.44 2.84
C HIS A 20 12.10 0.49 2.85
N PHE A 21 11.47 0.29 1.69
CA PHE A 21 10.02 0.16 1.58
C PHE A 21 9.48 -0.98 2.47
N GLU A 22 10.06 -2.18 2.37
CA GLU A 22 9.65 -3.37 3.12
C GLU A 22 9.79 -3.17 4.62
N MET A 23 10.88 -2.54 5.08
CA MET A 23 11.08 -2.24 6.50
C MET A 23 10.04 -1.26 7.06
N ILE A 24 9.51 -0.36 6.24
CA ILE A 24 8.42 0.54 6.63
C ILE A 24 7.06 -0.17 6.55
N SER A 25 6.80 -0.89 5.45
CA SER A 25 5.46 -1.38 5.11
C SER A 25 5.09 -2.65 5.84
N LEU A 26 6.02 -3.60 6.05
CA LEU A 26 5.71 -4.91 6.64
C LEU A 26 5.09 -4.83 8.04
N PRO A 27 5.58 -4.00 8.99
CA PRO A 27 4.93 -3.86 10.29
C PRO A 27 3.48 -3.37 10.16
N TYR A 28 3.23 -2.40 9.28
CA TYR A 28 1.90 -1.84 9.06
C TYR A 28 0.94 -2.83 8.39
N ILE A 29 1.45 -3.59 7.41
CA ILE A 29 0.72 -4.68 6.75
C ILE A 29 0.34 -5.76 7.77
N ASN A 30 1.28 -6.18 8.61
CA ASN A 30 1.04 -7.21 9.62
C ASN A 30 -0.08 -6.80 10.60
N GLU A 31 -0.08 -5.55 11.06
CA GLU A 31 -1.15 -5.02 11.93
C GLU A 31 -2.51 -4.95 11.21
N SER A 32 -2.53 -4.71 9.91
CA SER A 32 -3.76 -4.69 9.10
C SER A 32 -4.33 -6.10 8.92
N LEU A 33 -3.46 -7.09 8.66
CA LEU A 33 -3.84 -8.51 8.60
C LEU A 33 -4.42 -9.00 9.94
N LYS A 34 -3.86 -8.57 11.08
CA LYS A 34 -4.39 -8.89 12.42
C LYS A 34 -5.81 -8.35 12.65
N LYS A 35 -6.18 -7.26 11.96
CA LYS A 35 -7.53 -6.68 11.97
C LYS A 35 -8.48 -7.29 10.94
N ASN A 36 -8.02 -8.31 10.21
CA ASN A 36 -8.75 -8.92 9.09
C ASN A 36 -9.03 -7.95 7.92
N GLU A 37 -8.19 -6.91 7.76
CA GLU A 37 -8.22 -6.07 6.56
C GLU A 37 -7.66 -6.86 5.37
N ASN A 38 -8.24 -6.66 4.18
CA ASN A 38 -7.66 -7.17 2.94
C ASN A 38 -6.43 -6.34 2.58
N VAL A 39 -5.31 -6.98 2.23
CA VAL A 39 -4.07 -6.27 1.87
C VAL A 39 -3.69 -6.56 0.42
N ILE A 40 -3.56 -5.50 -0.37
CA ILE A 40 -3.22 -5.56 -1.79
C ILE A 40 -1.97 -4.73 -2.04
N ILE A 41 -0.98 -5.32 -2.72
CA ILE A 41 0.28 -4.68 -3.04
C ILE A 41 0.38 -4.55 -4.56
N MET A 42 0.32 -3.33 -5.08
CA MET A 42 0.47 -3.00 -6.50
C MET A 42 1.85 -2.39 -6.71
N THR A 43 2.72 -3.06 -7.46
CA THR A 43 4.12 -2.67 -7.59
C THR A 43 4.57 -2.67 -9.04
N GLU A 44 5.29 -1.63 -9.45
CA GLU A 44 5.85 -1.54 -10.80
C GLU A 44 6.96 -2.60 -11.03
N ASN A 45 7.63 -3.05 -9.97
CA ASN A 45 8.63 -4.13 -9.97
C ASN A 45 8.20 -5.32 -9.10
N ASN A 46 8.73 -6.52 -9.37
CA ASN A 46 8.50 -7.69 -8.52
C ASN A 46 9.29 -7.59 -7.21
N LEU A 47 8.66 -7.87 -6.07
CA LEU A 47 9.28 -7.78 -4.74
C LEU A 47 9.46 -9.13 -4.03
N ASP A 48 9.03 -10.26 -4.60
CA ASP A 48 9.10 -11.58 -3.92
C ASP A 48 10.48 -11.86 -3.31
N SER A 49 11.54 -11.65 -4.09
CA SER A 49 12.90 -11.99 -3.67
C SER A 49 13.44 -11.10 -2.53
N SER A 50 13.05 -9.83 -2.48
CA SER A 50 13.49 -8.90 -1.45
C SER A 50 12.67 -9.10 -0.17
N VAL A 51 11.34 -9.27 -0.31
CA VAL A 51 10.44 -9.61 0.79
C VAL A 51 10.86 -10.90 1.47
N ASP A 52 11.10 -11.99 0.73
CA ASP A 52 11.55 -13.27 1.30
C ASP A 52 12.82 -13.10 2.14
N LYS A 53 13.75 -12.28 1.65
CA LYS A 53 15.01 -12.00 2.34
C LYS A 53 14.80 -11.15 3.59
N VAL A 54 13.88 -10.18 3.59
CA VAL A 54 13.53 -9.41 4.79
C VAL A 54 12.82 -10.31 5.81
N LEU A 55 11.82 -11.09 5.38
CA LEU A 55 11.08 -12.01 6.24
C LEU A 55 12.01 -13.05 6.93
N SER A 56 13.07 -13.48 6.24
CA SER A 56 14.08 -14.39 6.82
C SER A 56 14.94 -13.78 7.94
N ARG A 57 14.96 -12.45 8.06
CA ARG A 57 15.85 -11.69 8.96
C ARG A 57 15.11 -10.99 10.10
N ILE A 58 13.80 -10.77 9.96
CA ILE A 58 12.99 -10.13 10.98
C ILE A 58 12.52 -11.14 12.04
N ASN A 59 12.41 -10.66 13.27
CA ASN A 59 11.94 -11.45 14.41
C ASN A 59 10.41 -11.41 14.54
N LEU A 60 9.71 -11.89 13.51
CA LEU A 60 8.27 -12.18 13.56
C LEU A 60 8.05 -13.66 13.87
N ASP A 61 6.89 -13.99 14.43
CA ASP A 61 6.53 -15.39 14.60
C ASP A 61 6.22 -16.05 13.23
N GLU A 62 6.27 -17.38 13.19
CA GLU A 62 6.07 -18.12 11.94
C GLU A 62 4.64 -18.00 11.40
N GLU A 63 3.63 -17.75 12.25
CA GLU A 63 2.26 -17.55 11.80
C GLU A 63 2.13 -16.21 11.05
N GLU A 64 2.69 -15.13 11.61
CA GLU A 64 2.77 -13.81 11.00
C GLU A 64 3.52 -13.86 9.67
N LYS A 65 4.70 -14.49 9.64
CA LYS A 65 5.46 -14.67 8.38
C LYS A 65 4.64 -15.43 7.34
N ASN A 66 3.96 -16.50 7.73
CA ASN A 66 3.13 -17.30 6.83
C ASN A 66 1.92 -16.52 6.28
N LYS A 67 1.44 -15.48 6.96
CA LYS A 67 0.41 -14.58 6.41
C LYS A 67 1.03 -13.60 5.40
N LEU A 68 2.19 -13.05 5.72
CA LEU A 68 2.91 -12.10 4.85
C LEU A 68 3.38 -12.73 3.53
N THR A 69 3.80 -13.99 3.54
CA THR A 69 4.22 -14.73 2.33
C THR A 69 3.07 -15.09 1.40
N LYS A 70 1.82 -15.04 1.86
CA LYS A 70 0.64 -15.31 1.03
C LYS A 70 0.16 -14.09 0.25
N ILE A 71 0.62 -12.90 0.62
CA ILE A 71 0.40 -11.69 -0.18
C ILE A 71 1.17 -11.86 -1.48
N ASP A 72 0.54 -11.53 -2.59
CA ASP A 72 1.22 -11.52 -3.88
C ASP A 72 2.03 -10.21 -4.02
N TRP A 73 3.34 -10.33 -4.15
CA TRP A 73 4.30 -9.22 -4.20
C TRP A 73 4.83 -8.96 -5.62
N LYS A 74 4.18 -9.56 -6.64
CA LYS A 74 4.55 -9.42 -8.04
C LYS A 74 3.86 -8.22 -8.67
N ASN A 75 4.46 -7.75 -9.76
CA ASN A 75 3.80 -6.91 -10.73
C ASN A 75 2.75 -7.75 -11.49
N ASP A 76 1.51 -7.73 -11.00
CA ASP A 76 0.36 -8.43 -11.58
C ASP A 76 -0.91 -7.57 -11.51
N ASP A 77 -0.84 -6.36 -12.04
CA ASP A 77 -1.90 -5.33 -11.96
C ASP A 77 -3.30 -5.88 -12.29
N LEU A 78 -3.42 -6.74 -13.31
CA LEU A 78 -4.70 -7.32 -13.73
C LEU A 78 -5.36 -8.10 -12.59
N ASN A 79 -4.60 -8.98 -11.92
CA ASN A 79 -5.14 -9.77 -10.82
C ASN A 79 -5.34 -8.92 -9.56
N LYS A 80 -4.49 -7.91 -9.32
CA LYS A 80 -4.72 -6.92 -8.25
C LYS A 80 -6.04 -6.19 -8.40
N PHE A 81 -6.38 -5.75 -9.61
CA PHE A 81 -7.68 -5.10 -9.85
C PHE A 81 -8.88 -6.04 -9.64
N LYS A 82 -8.74 -7.33 -9.99
CA LYS A 82 -9.78 -8.32 -9.68
C LYS A 82 -9.95 -8.50 -8.17
N GLU A 83 -8.85 -8.50 -7.43
CA GLU A 83 -8.87 -8.60 -5.97
C GLU A 83 -9.53 -7.38 -5.32
N ILE A 84 -9.19 -6.16 -5.77
CA ILE A 84 -9.84 -4.91 -5.32
C ILE A 84 -11.35 -4.98 -5.55
N LYS A 85 -11.76 -5.40 -6.75
CA LYS A 85 -13.18 -5.52 -7.10
C LYS A 85 -13.90 -6.52 -6.18
N ALA A 86 -13.31 -7.70 -5.96
CA ALA A 86 -13.89 -8.72 -5.09
C ALA A 86 -13.97 -8.25 -3.63
N ALA A 87 -12.92 -7.60 -3.11
CA ALA A 87 -12.92 -7.07 -1.75
C ALA A 87 -13.99 -5.99 -1.54
N ASN A 88 -14.20 -5.11 -2.53
CA ASN A 88 -15.26 -4.11 -2.50
C ASN A 88 -16.66 -4.75 -2.62
N GLU A 89 -16.85 -5.80 -3.42
CA GLU A 89 -18.11 -6.57 -3.49
C GLU A 89 -18.42 -7.29 -2.17
N ASP A 90 -17.39 -7.81 -1.49
CA ASP A 90 -17.48 -8.44 -0.16
C ASP A 90 -17.68 -7.43 0.99
N GLY A 91 -17.52 -6.13 0.72
CA GLY A 91 -17.57 -5.08 1.74
C GLY A 91 -16.41 -5.12 2.75
N LYS A 92 -15.25 -5.66 2.35
CA LYS A 92 -14.06 -5.77 3.21
C LYS A 92 -13.31 -4.45 3.26
N ASP A 93 -12.89 -4.06 4.47
CA ASP A 93 -11.91 -2.99 4.63
C ASP A 93 -10.61 -3.40 3.94
N THR A 94 -10.06 -2.49 3.14
CA THR A 94 -8.95 -2.81 2.23
C THR A 94 -7.82 -1.82 2.36
N LEU A 95 -6.61 -2.33 2.55
CA LEU A 95 -5.36 -1.60 2.50
C LEU A 95 -4.66 -1.88 1.15
N ILE A 96 -4.41 -0.84 0.39
CA ILE A 96 -3.75 -0.92 -0.93
C ILE A 96 -2.44 -0.15 -0.87
N PHE A 97 -1.32 -0.81 -1.14
CA PHE A 97 -0.05 -0.13 -1.41
C PHE A 97 0.13 0.02 -2.92
N VAL A 98 0.52 1.20 -3.37
CA VAL A 98 0.85 1.49 -4.77
C VAL A 98 2.28 1.99 -4.84
N LYS A 99 3.20 1.14 -5.29
CA LYS A 99 4.63 1.42 -5.35
C LYS A 99 5.11 1.50 -6.79
N GLY A 100 5.72 2.62 -7.15
CA GLY A 100 6.36 2.79 -8.45
C GLY A 100 6.70 4.24 -8.71
N ARG A 101 6.97 4.56 -9.96
CA ARG A 101 7.14 5.94 -10.42
C ARG A 101 5.82 6.71 -10.37
N GLU A 102 5.91 8.04 -10.35
CA GLU A 102 4.74 8.93 -10.29
C GLU A 102 3.68 8.57 -11.34
N ASN A 103 4.09 8.35 -12.60
CA ASN A 103 3.17 7.95 -13.67
C ASN A 103 2.46 6.61 -13.43
N TYR A 104 3.15 5.64 -12.82
CA TYR A 104 2.55 4.36 -12.47
C TYR A 104 1.54 4.55 -11.34
N ILE A 105 1.91 5.26 -10.28
CA ILE A 105 1.05 5.58 -9.14
C ILE A 105 -0.23 6.29 -9.59
N ASP A 106 -0.10 7.33 -10.42
CA ASP A 106 -1.23 8.09 -10.95
C ASP A 106 -2.19 7.22 -11.77
N ASN A 107 -1.64 6.33 -12.61
CA ASN A 107 -2.45 5.43 -13.42
C ASN A 107 -3.17 4.38 -12.55
N MET A 108 -2.49 3.80 -11.56
CA MET A 108 -3.12 2.86 -10.64
C MET A 108 -4.23 3.53 -9.84
N ASN A 109 -3.98 4.74 -9.33
CA ASN A 109 -4.96 5.50 -8.57
C ASN A 109 -6.23 5.84 -9.37
N LYS A 110 -6.08 6.29 -10.62
CA LYS A 110 -7.24 6.51 -11.51
C LYS A 110 -8.08 5.24 -11.67
N ASN A 111 -7.44 4.08 -11.78
CA ASN A 111 -8.13 2.82 -11.93
C ASN A 111 -8.77 2.35 -10.61
N ILE A 112 -8.06 2.46 -9.48
CA ILE A 112 -8.58 2.15 -8.14
C ILE A 112 -9.87 2.93 -7.86
N GLN A 113 -9.91 4.22 -8.21
CA GLN A 113 -11.09 5.08 -8.03
C GLN A 113 -12.37 4.59 -8.71
N ASN A 114 -12.24 3.80 -9.77
CA ASN A 114 -13.38 3.22 -10.50
C ASN A 114 -13.98 2.02 -9.78
N TRP A 115 -13.27 1.43 -8.82
CA TRP A 115 -13.67 0.21 -8.12
C TRP A 115 -14.09 0.45 -6.66
N ILE A 116 -13.75 1.60 -6.06
CA ILE A 116 -14.11 1.95 -4.68
C ILE A 116 -15.49 2.62 -4.64
N ASN A 117 -16.46 1.97 -3.97
CA ASN A 117 -17.81 2.51 -3.81
C ASN A 117 -18.20 2.75 -2.34
N ASN A 118 -18.20 1.73 -1.48
CA ASN A 118 -18.92 1.77 -0.19
C ASN A 118 -18.11 1.29 1.04
N ASN A 119 -16.89 0.77 0.88
CA ASN A 119 -16.04 0.26 1.96
C ASN A 119 -14.97 1.28 2.40
N GLU A 120 -14.38 1.08 3.58
CA GLU A 120 -13.21 1.85 4.00
C GLU A 120 -11.98 1.34 3.25
N VAL A 121 -11.37 2.23 2.46
CA VAL A 121 -10.18 1.91 1.68
C VAL A 121 -9.07 2.85 2.07
N THR A 122 -7.96 2.27 2.49
CA THR A 122 -6.71 3.01 2.73
C THR A 122 -5.78 2.77 1.57
N VAL A 123 -5.37 3.83 0.87
CA VAL A 123 -4.36 3.75 -0.19
C VAL A 123 -3.07 4.41 0.29
N VAL A 124 -1.95 3.69 0.19
CA VAL A 124 -0.61 4.15 0.51
C VAL A 124 0.21 4.26 -0.78
N ASP A 125 0.36 5.49 -1.26
CA ASP A 125 1.19 5.77 -2.44
C ASP A 125 2.67 5.84 -2.03
N CYS A 126 3.49 5.01 -2.64
CA CYS A 126 4.87 4.78 -2.23
C CYS A 126 5.82 5.32 -3.29
N TYR A 127 6.58 6.35 -2.92
CA TYR A 127 7.48 7.09 -3.79
C TYR A 127 8.94 6.75 -3.50
N ASP A 128 9.71 6.49 -4.56
CA ASP A 128 11.17 6.42 -4.46
C ASP A 128 11.74 7.85 -4.39
N ILE A 129 12.37 8.20 -3.26
CA ILE A 129 12.96 9.52 -3.03
C ILE A 129 14.06 9.87 -4.03
N ASN A 130 14.63 8.87 -4.69
CA ASN A 130 15.66 9.07 -5.70
C ASN A 130 15.08 9.40 -7.09
N GLU A 131 13.78 9.18 -7.30
CA GLU A 131 13.13 9.34 -8.60
C GLU A 131 12.08 10.46 -8.66
N ILE A 132 11.64 10.96 -7.50
CA ILE A 132 10.72 12.10 -7.42
C ILE A 132 11.40 13.39 -7.90
N GLN A 133 10.67 14.18 -8.68
CA GLN A 133 11.13 15.48 -9.17
C GLN A 133 10.75 16.62 -8.22
N GLU A 134 9.62 16.45 -7.54
CA GLU A 134 9.11 17.40 -6.55
C GLU A 134 9.78 17.19 -5.17
N ASP A 135 9.75 18.22 -4.34
CA ASP A 135 10.16 18.10 -2.94
C ASP A 135 9.22 17.11 -2.21
N VAL A 136 9.79 16.20 -1.43
CA VAL A 136 9.05 15.25 -0.56
C VAL A 136 7.95 15.98 0.21
N SER A 137 8.25 17.19 0.70
CA SER A 137 7.33 18.03 1.47
C SER A 137 6.10 18.45 0.67
N ASP A 138 6.25 18.70 -0.62
CA ASP A 138 5.16 19.14 -1.50
C ASP A 138 4.28 17.97 -1.94
N ILE A 139 4.88 16.80 -2.18
CA ILE A 139 4.12 15.55 -2.38
C ILE A 139 3.33 15.24 -1.11
N ALA A 140 3.98 15.27 0.06
CA ALA A 140 3.37 14.87 1.31
C ALA A 140 2.12 15.70 1.68
N LYS A 141 2.11 17.01 1.40
CA LYS A 141 0.94 17.90 1.62
C LYS A 141 -0.32 17.49 0.84
N LYS A 142 -0.20 16.63 -0.18
CA LYS A 142 -1.33 16.13 -0.97
C LYS A 142 -2.05 14.96 -0.29
N TYR A 143 -1.49 14.43 0.81
CA TYR A 143 -1.97 13.24 1.52
C TYR A 143 -2.50 13.57 2.91
N ASP A 144 -3.26 12.66 3.50
CA ASP A 144 -3.78 12.83 4.86
C ASP A 144 -2.67 12.67 5.91
N LYS A 145 -1.77 11.72 5.68
CA LYS A 145 -0.72 11.28 6.62
C LYS A 145 0.47 10.66 5.89
N ILE A 146 1.62 10.65 6.55
CA ILE A 146 2.82 9.94 6.08
C ILE A 146 2.94 8.61 6.85
N LEU A 147 3.24 7.52 6.16
CA LEU A 147 3.68 6.27 6.77
C LEU A 147 5.22 6.22 6.76
N SER A 148 5.81 6.13 7.95
CA SER A 148 7.26 6.04 8.17
C SER A 148 7.61 4.79 9.01
N THR A 149 8.89 4.57 9.29
CA THR A 149 9.34 3.53 10.23
C THR A 149 8.80 3.71 11.65
N SER A 150 8.40 4.93 12.03
CA SER A 150 7.77 5.22 13.32
C SER A 150 6.25 4.99 13.30
N GLY A 151 5.68 4.58 12.16
CA GLY A 151 4.25 4.38 11.96
C GLY A 151 3.59 5.54 11.21
N VAL A 152 2.29 5.73 11.44
CA VAL A 152 1.50 6.75 10.73
C VAL A 152 1.60 8.10 11.44
N GLU A 153 2.26 9.05 10.80
CA GLU A 153 2.49 10.41 11.29
C GLU A 153 1.47 11.40 10.69
N LYS A 154 1.00 12.35 11.50
CA LYS A 154 0.17 13.45 10.99
C LYS A 154 1.08 14.52 10.38
N LEU A 155 0.69 15.03 9.22
CA LEU A 155 1.29 16.23 8.64
C LEU A 155 0.94 17.43 9.53
N LEU A 156 1.95 18.24 9.89
CA LEU A 156 1.82 19.48 10.66
C LEU A 156 1.38 20.65 9.77
#